data_AF-A0A519GQ67-F1
#
_entry.id   AF-A0A519GQ67-F1
#
_cell.length_a   1.000
_cell.length_b   1.000
_cell.length_c   1.000
_cell.angle_alpha   90.00
_cell.angle_beta   90.00
_cell.angle_gamma   90.00
#
_symmetry.space_group_name_H-M   'P 1'
#
loop_
_entity.id
_entity.type
_entity.pdbx_description
1 polymer ?
#
loop_
_entity_poly.entity_id
_entity_poly.type
_entity_poly.pdbx_seq_one_letter_code
_entity_poly.pdbx_strand_id
1 'polypeptide(L)' 'FMHEAPFAGRVPVFAGDDVTDEHGFSVVQPMGGIAIKVGAGPSQALHRLDSPREVFEWLVQARDLLAESPRGDR' A
#
# COMPACT_ATOMS: atom_id res chain seq x y z
N PHE A 1 5.68 -9.36 13.47
CA PHE A 1 6.02 -8.96 12.09
C PHE A 1 6.14 -7.45 11.90
N MET A 2 5.06 -6.64 11.89
CA MET A 2 5.16 -5.19 11.61
C MET A 2 5.99 -4.39 12.63
N HIS A 3 6.18 -4.92 13.83
CA HIS A 3 7.01 -4.32 14.89
C HIS A 3 8.50 -4.74 14.82
N GLU A 4 8.89 -5.57 13.85
CA GLU A 4 10.26 -6.06 13.68
C GLU A 4 10.96 -5.33 12.53
N ALA A 5 12.29 -5.25 12.56
CA ALA A 5 13.06 -4.71 11.43
C ALA A 5 12.84 -5.59 10.17
N PRO A 6 12.73 -5.01 8.97
CA PRO A 6 12.85 -3.58 8.62
C PRO A 6 11.54 -2.78 8.69
N PHE A 7 10.45 -3.38 9.18
CA PHE A 7 9.09 -2.81 9.14
C PHE A 7 8.76 -1.90 10.34
N ALA A 8 9.46 -2.08 11.46
CA ALA A 8 9.27 -1.29 12.67
C ALA A 8 9.27 0.22 12.38
N GLY A 9 8.21 0.90 12.78
CA GLY A 9 8.03 2.35 12.59
C GLY A 9 7.62 2.78 11.18
N ARG A 10 7.38 1.85 10.25
CA ARG A 10 6.85 2.17 8.90
C ARG A 10 5.34 2.05 8.86
N VAL A 11 4.73 2.80 7.93
CA VAL A 11 3.31 2.65 7.59
C VAL A 11 3.16 1.47 6.62
N PRO A 12 2.35 0.44 6.94
CA PRO A 12 2.10 -0.65 6.01
C PRO A 12 1.27 -0.18 4.82
N VAL A 13 1.63 -0.65 3.62
CA VAL A 13 0.83 -0.50 2.41
C VAL A 13 0.59 -1.89 1.81
N PHE A 14 -0.66 -2.22 1.52
CA PHE A 14 -1.07 -3.49 0.91
C PHE A 14 -1.94 -3.20 -0.31
N ALA A 15 -1.55 -3.72 -1.47
CA ALA A 15 -2.35 -3.67 -2.70
C ALA A 15 -2.61 -5.10 -3.19
N GLY A 16 -3.88 -5.43 -3.46
CA GLY A 16 -4.29 -6.79 -3.84
C GLY A 16 -5.58 -6.80 -4.67
N ASP A 17 -5.81 -7.85 -5.44
CA ASP A 17 -6.90 -7.97 -6.42
C ASP A 17 -7.93 -9.05 -6.11
N ASP A 18 -7.65 -9.99 -5.20
CA ASP A 18 -8.51 -11.15 -4.95
C ASP A 18 -9.16 -11.16 -3.55
N VAL A 19 -9.93 -12.21 -3.26
CA VAL A 19 -10.60 -12.38 -1.96
C VAL A 19 -9.61 -12.68 -0.83
N THR A 20 -8.47 -13.29 -1.14
CA THR A 20 -7.42 -13.61 -0.17
C THR A 20 -6.81 -12.32 0.40
N ASP A 21 -6.67 -11.30 -0.45
CA ASP A 21 -6.11 -9.99 -0.09
C ASP A 21 -6.97 -9.21 0.92
N GLU A 22 -8.28 -9.48 1.00
CA GLU A 22 -9.19 -8.86 1.96
C GLU A 22 -8.77 -9.11 3.42
N HIS A 23 -8.17 -10.27 3.69
CA HIS A 23 -7.57 -10.54 4.99
C HIS A 23 -6.40 -9.58 5.28
N GLY A 24 -5.55 -9.34 4.29
CA GLY A 24 -4.47 -8.34 4.38
C GLY A 24 -5.00 -6.94 4.66
N PHE A 25 -6.08 -6.52 3.98
CA PHE A 25 -6.72 -5.22 4.19
C PHE A 25 -7.24 -5.08 5.62
N SER A 26 -7.92 -6.11 6.14
CA SER A 26 -8.44 -6.11 7.52
C SER A 26 -7.35 -5.99 8.59
N VAL A 27 -6.11 -6.38 8.26
CA VAL A 27 -4.94 -6.28 9.13
C VAL A 27 -4.29 -4.90 9.03
N VAL A 28 -4.02 -4.39 7.83
CA VAL A 28 -3.26 -3.13 7.67
C VAL A 28 -4.06 -1.88 8.02
N GLN A 29 -5.36 -1.83 7.72
CA GLN A 29 -6.16 -0.61 7.93
C GLN A 29 -6.26 -0.20 9.41
N PRO A 30 -6.56 -1.10 10.37
CA PRO A 30 -6.60 -0.74 11.79
C PRO A 30 -5.26 -0.27 12.36
N MET A 31 -4.14 -0.59 11.70
CA MET A 31 -2.80 -0.11 12.06
C MET A 31 -2.49 1.29 11.52
N GLY A 32 -3.48 1.98 10.93
CA GLY A 32 -3.27 3.23 10.20
C GLY A 32 -2.54 3.04 8.86
N GLY A 33 -2.52 1.80 8.35
CA GLY A 33 -1.96 1.45 7.05
C GLY A 33 -2.90 1.75 5.90
N ILE A 34 -2.37 1.61 4.70
CA ILE A 34 -3.06 1.87 3.44
C ILE A 34 -3.40 0.53 2.78
N ALA A 35 -4.67 0.24 2.60
CA ALA A 35 -5.14 -0.90 1.81
C ALA A 35 -5.74 -0.41 0.48
N ILE A 36 -5.35 -1.07 -0.62
CA ILE A 36 -5.74 -0.71 -1.98
C ILE A 36 -6.29 -1.95 -2.68
N LYS A 37 -7.57 -1.92 -3.06
CA LYS A 37 -8.13 -2.93 -3.97
C LYS A 37 -7.69 -2.64 -5.39
N VAL A 38 -7.27 -3.68 -6.11
CA VAL A 38 -6.94 -3.60 -7.53
C VAL A 38 -8.06 -4.26 -8.34
N GLY A 39 -8.56 -3.56 -9.36
CA GLY A 39 -9.65 -4.05 -10.20
C GLY A 39 -11.03 -3.94 -9.55
N ALA A 40 -12.02 -4.52 -10.21
CA ALA A 40 -13.42 -4.47 -9.81
C ALA A 40 -13.74 -5.36 -8.59
N GLY A 41 -14.99 -5.31 -8.15
CA GLY A 41 -15.53 -6.16 -7.10
C GLY A 41 -15.60 -5.49 -5.72
N PRO A 42 -16.47 -5.99 -4.82
CA PRO A 42 -16.57 -5.49 -3.47
C PRO A 42 -15.23 -5.64 -2.74
N SER A 43 -14.93 -4.71 -1.83
CA SER A 43 -13.72 -4.75 -1.02
C SER A 43 -13.89 -3.94 0.26
N GLN A 44 -13.18 -4.34 1.31
CA GLN A 44 -13.02 -3.59 2.55
C GLN A 44 -11.89 -2.55 2.47
N ALA A 45 -11.10 -2.55 1.39
CA ALA A 45 -10.08 -1.55 1.14
C ALA A 45 -10.70 -0.16 0.98
N LEU A 46 -10.14 0.84 1.66
CA LEU A 46 -10.56 2.24 1.57
C LEU A 46 -10.10 2.94 0.29
N HIS A 47 -9.12 2.37 -0.41
CA HIS A 47 -8.61 2.87 -1.68
C HIS A 47 -8.79 1.84 -2.79
N ARG A 48 -8.83 2.30 -4.04
CA ARG A 48 -8.95 1.45 -5.22
C ARG A 48 -8.13 1.98 -6.38
N LEU A 49 -7.53 1.06 -7.12
CA LEU A 49 -6.97 1.28 -8.45
C LEU A 49 -7.65 0.30 -9.41
N ASP A 50 -7.96 0.73 -10.62
CA ASP A 50 -8.81 -0.03 -11.54
C ASP A 50 -8.05 -1.17 -12.23
N SER A 51 -6.72 -1.14 -12.23
CA SER A 51 -5.92 -2.15 -12.89
C SER A 51 -4.50 -2.29 -12.35
N PRO A 52 -3.80 -3.41 -12.63
CA PRO A 52 -2.38 -3.55 -12.35
C PRO A 52 -1.50 -2.47 -13.02
N ARG A 53 -1.95 -1.89 -14.15
CA ARG A 53 -1.26 -0.78 -14.81
C ARG A 53 -1.24 0.46 -13.92
N GLU A 54 -2.36 0.80 -13.30
CA GLU A 54 -2.43 1.95 -12.40
C GLU A 54 -1.58 1.75 -11.14
N VAL A 55 -1.50 0.51 -10.63
CA VAL A 55 -0.56 0.18 -9.55
C VAL A 55 0.88 0.46 -9.97
N PHE A 56 1.27 0.04 -11.18
CA PHE A 56 2.59 0.30 -11.72
C PHE A 56 2.86 1.81 -11.84
N GLU A 57 1.93 2.57 -12.40
CA GLU A 57 2.05 4.03 -12.56
C GLU A 57 2.16 4.73 -11.20
N TRP A 58 1.37 4.32 -10.22
CA TRP A 58 1.44 4.80 -8.85
C TRP A 58 2.80 4.51 -8.19
N LEU A 59 3.35 3.31 -8.37
CA LEU A 59 4.68 2.97 -7.85
C LEU A 59 5.80 3.77 -8.51
N VAL A 60 5.69 4.05 -9.81
CA VAL A 60 6.63 4.91 -10.54
C VAL A 60 6.58 6.34 -9.99
N GLN A 61 5.39 6.91 -9.82
CA GLN A 61 5.24 8.24 -9.24
C GLN A 61 5.78 8.31 -7.80
N ALA A 62 5.49 7.30 -6.98
CA ALA A 62 6.00 7.23 -5.61
C ALA A 62 7.53 7.14 -5.57
N ARG A 63 8.14 6.36 -6.47
CA ARG A 63 9.60 6.28 -6.62
C ARG A 63 10.18 7.66 -6.97
N ASP A 64 9.58 8.36 -7.93
CA ASP A 64 10.09 9.66 -8.39
C ASP A 64 10.00 10.71 -7.29
N LEU A 65 8.88 10.77 -6.56
CA LEU A 65 8.72 11.62 -5.37
C LEU A 65 9.76 11.34 -4.27
N LEU A 66 10.09 10.05 -4.04
CA LEU A 66 11.10 9.66 -3.07
C LEU A 66 12.52 9.98 -3.54
N ALA A 67 12.78 10.00 -4.85
CA ALA A 67 14.07 10.36 -5.43
C ALA A 67 14.29 11.88 -5.44
N GLU A 68 13.23 12.66 -5.61
CA GLU A 68 13.24 14.13 -5.60
C GLU A 68 13.25 14.71 -4.18
N SER A 69 12.76 13.96 -3.19
CA SER A 69 12.85 14.36 -1.79
C SER A 69 14.32 14.41 -1.36
N PRO A 70 14.85 15.56 -0.87
CA PRO A 70 16.17 15.58 -0.29
C PRO A 70 16.21 14.51 0.80
N ARG A 71 17.21 13.63 0.76
CA ARG A 71 17.44 12.68 1.86
C ARG A 71 17.70 13.51 3.12
N GLY A 72 16.64 13.80 3.87
CA GLY A 72 16.68 14.59 5.07
C GLY A 72 17.60 13.91 6.07
N ASP A 73 18.63 14.66 6.45
CA ASP A 73 19.47 14.42 7.62
C ASP A 73 18.58 14.00 8.80
N ARG A 74 18.81 12.80 9.31
CA ARG A 74 18.16 12.27 10.51
C ARG A 74 19.24 11.72 11.42
#